data_AF-A0A259B9Y6-F1
#
_entry.id   AF-A0A259B9Y6-F1
#
_cell.length_a   1.000
_cell.length_b   1.000
_cell.length_c   1.000
_cell.angle_alpha   90.00
_cell.angle_beta   90.00
_cell.angle_gamma   90.00
#
_symmetry.space_group_name_H-M   'P 1'
#
loop_
_entity.id
_entity.type
_entity.pdbx_description
1 polymer ?
#
loop_
_entity_poly.entity_id
_entity_poly.type
_entity_poly.pdbx_seq_one_letter_code
_entity_poly.pdbx_strand_id
1 'polypeptide(L)'
;MKKNSSILRRLKWSFIAMGFGMGAVFPVFASFFVQFRTGMLGWFVLGCVAAGITVGFVNYWLTHWVMLRQLSKIAQLAASVRQGDLTRKCGVQSADAIGDISDSFNGMIDTLHSQIGDINQGSTSMQSAAATLDQQIGLVTSEQSRVQIQRDRVVKAVDHLSLSGAALTDALRHVGVQARAMQSRSEQSQGQISHSMNSIHSAMARVNEAMARIRALVAAKDEIAIMTQMISSRGTRLGFAQPERNRANCSGDGAFNA
;
A
#
# COMPACT_ATOMS: atom_id res chain seq x y z
N MET A 1 19.73 53.43 32.73
CA MET A 1 18.45 53.90 32.15
C MET A 1 18.73 55.09 31.25
N LYS A 2 18.66 54.93 29.92
CA LYS A 2 18.88 56.05 28.97
C LYS A 2 17.71 57.03 29.11
N LYS A 3 18.01 58.26 29.59
CA LYS A 3 17.05 59.37 29.64
C LYS A 3 16.76 59.81 28.21
N ASN A 4 15.82 59.15 27.55
CA ASN A 4 15.45 59.47 26.18
C ASN A 4 14.87 60.90 26.15
N SER A 5 15.61 61.81 25.52
CA SER A 5 15.14 63.18 25.34
C SER A 5 13.90 63.15 24.45
N SER A 6 12.73 63.48 25.01
CA SER A 6 11.48 63.61 24.26
C SER A 6 11.68 64.55 23.07
N ILE A 7 11.32 64.11 21.86
CA ILE A 7 11.36 64.89 20.62
C ILE A 7 10.64 66.23 20.81
N LEU A 8 9.51 66.20 21.50
CA LEU A 8 8.73 67.38 21.84
C LEU A 8 9.45 68.39 22.73
N ARG A 9 10.34 67.91 23.62
CA ARG A 9 11.13 68.79 24.48
C ARG A 9 12.18 69.55 23.66
N ARG A 10 12.78 68.91 22.66
CA ARG A 10 13.70 69.57 21.72
C ARG A 10 12.97 70.61 20.87
N LEU A 11 11.79 70.25 20.35
CA LEU A 11 10.93 71.13 19.57
C LEU A 11 10.53 72.39 20.38
N LYS A 12 10.20 72.24 21.66
CA LYS A 12 9.91 73.36 22.57
C LYS A 12 11.03 74.39 22.62
N TRP A 13 12.26 73.92 22.89
CA TRP A 13 13.41 74.80 23.01
C TRP A 13 13.76 75.47 21.68
N SER A 14 13.55 74.78 20.56
CA SER A 14 13.73 75.36 19.23
C SER A 14 12.74 76.50 18.94
N PHE A 15 11.45 76.32 19.23
CA PHE A 15 10.44 77.39 19.04
C PHE A 15 10.64 78.60 19.97
N ILE A 16 11.00 78.35 21.23
CA ILE A 16 11.31 79.44 22.18
C ILE A 16 12.58 80.19 21.75
N ALA A 17 13.62 79.48 21.32
CA ALA A 17 14.85 80.10 20.82
C ALA A 17 14.61 80.93 19.55
N MET A 18 13.77 80.44 18.63
CA MET A 18 13.38 81.19 17.43
C MET A 18 12.57 82.44 17.78
N GLY A 19 11.61 82.33 18.71
CA GLY A 19 10.81 83.47 19.19
C GLY A 19 11.66 84.53 19.90
N PHE A 20 12.61 84.10 20.73
CA PHE A 20 13.61 84.99 21.34
C PHE A 20 14.47 85.68 20.29
N GLY A 21 15.01 84.92 19.32
CA GLY A 21 15.83 85.47 18.24
C GLY A 21 15.09 86.52 17.43
N MET A 22 13.84 86.25 17.04
CA MET A 22 13.01 87.21 16.31
C MET A 22 12.68 88.46 17.15
N GLY A 23 12.38 88.28 18.43
CA GLY A 23 12.12 89.37 19.38
C GLY A 23 13.34 90.24 19.68
N ALA A 24 14.56 89.69 19.57
CA ALA A 24 15.82 90.42 19.75
C ALA A 24 16.27 91.18 18.49
N VAL A 25 15.97 90.66 17.29
CA VAL A 25 16.30 91.31 16.01
C VAL A 25 15.36 92.49 15.72
N PHE A 26 14.09 92.41 16.11
CA PHE A 26 13.08 93.42 15.80
C PHE A 26 13.42 94.84 16.31
N PRO A 27 13.92 95.04 17.55
CA PRO A 27 14.35 96.37 18.02
C PRO A 27 15.51 96.99 17.23
N VAL A 28 16.44 96.15 16.74
CA VAL A 28 17.57 96.59 15.90
C VAL A 28 17.06 97.08 14.55
N PHE A 29 16.03 96.46 14.01
CA PHE A 29 15.39 96.92 12.78
C PHE A 29 14.57 98.19 13.01
N ALA A 30 13.79 98.25 14.10
CA ALA A 30 12.95 99.40 14.44
C ALA A 30 13.75 100.69 14.69
N SER A 31 15.00 100.58 15.17
CA SER A 31 15.86 101.75 15.40
C SER A 31 16.29 102.49 14.14
N PHE A 32 16.21 101.88 12.95
CA PHE A 32 16.43 102.58 11.69
C PHE A 32 15.28 103.51 11.30
N PHE A 33 14.07 103.27 11.81
CA PHE A 33 12.85 103.97 11.40
C PHE A 33 12.25 104.85 12.51
N VAL A 34 12.56 104.58 13.77
CA VAL A 34 11.95 105.26 14.94
C VAL A 34 13.02 105.95 15.79
N GLN A 35 12.88 107.26 16.00
CA GLN A 35 13.68 108.01 16.96
C GLN A 35 13.11 107.86 18.37
N PHE A 36 13.83 107.18 19.26
CA PHE A 36 13.38 106.94 20.64
C PHE A 36 13.78 108.09 21.58
N ARG A 37 12.91 108.46 22.53
CA ARG A 37 13.29 109.35 23.65
C ARG A 37 14.34 108.67 24.55
N THR A 38 15.24 109.48 25.11
CA THR A 38 16.32 109.06 26.03
C THR A 38 15.78 108.19 27.17
N GLY A 39 16.28 106.96 27.28
CA GLY A 39 15.91 106.00 28.35
C GLY A 39 14.81 104.99 28.01
N MET A 40 14.08 105.13 26.89
CA MET A 40 12.92 104.26 26.59
C MET A 40 13.26 103.02 25.72
N LEU A 41 14.45 102.99 25.12
CA LEU A 41 14.90 101.90 24.24
C LEU A 41 15.01 100.55 24.98
N GLY A 42 15.46 100.55 26.23
CA GLY A 42 15.59 99.33 27.04
C GLY A 42 14.24 98.63 27.29
N TRP A 43 13.22 99.40 27.68
CA TRP A 43 11.86 98.90 27.89
C TRP A 43 11.24 98.36 26.60
N PHE A 44 11.51 99.02 25.47
CA PHE A 44 11.05 98.56 24.17
C PHE A 44 11.68 97.23 23.76
N VAL A 45 13.01 97.08 23.91
CA VAL A 45 13.73 95.82 23.63
C VAL A 45 13.19 94.68 24.52
N LEU A 46 13.02 94.95 25.82
CA LEU A 46 12.52 93.98 26.77
C LEU A 46 11.10 93.53 26.42
N GLY A 47 10.23 94.47 26.03
CA GLY A 47 8.88 94.18 25.54
C GLY A 47 8.88 93.32 24.28
N CYS A 48 9.75 93.60 23.32
CA CYS A 48 9.86 92.84 22.07
C CYS A 48 10.36 91.41 22.29
N VAL A 49 11.38 91.24 23.13
CA VAL A 49 11.90 89.92 23.50
C VAL A 49 10.83 89.12 24.26
N ALA A 50 10.15 89.74 25.22
CA ALA A 50 9.06 89.09 25.96
C ALA A 50 7.92 88.65 25.02
N ALA A 51 7.48 89.53 24.11
CA ALA A 51 6.47 89.20 23.11
C ALA A 51 6.92 88.05 22.19
N GLY A 52 8.17 88.06 21.73
CA GLY A 52 8.76 87.01 20.90
C GLY A 52 8.79 85.65 21.59
N ILE A 53 9.19 85.60 22.86
CA ILE A 53 9.14 84.37 23.68
C ILE A 53 7.70 83.89 23.84
N THR A 54 6.75 84.79 24.13
CA THR A 54 5.33 84.45 24.29
C THR A 54 4.75 83.84 23.02
N VAL A 55 5.03 84.41 21.85
CA VAL A 55 4.60 83.85 20.55
C VAL A 55 5.22 82.46 20.33
N GLY A 56 6.51 82.28 20.60
CA GLY A 56 7.17 80.98 20.49
C GLY A 56 6.56 79.92 21.43
N PHE A 57 6.21 80.32 22.65
CA PHE A 57 5.54 79.45 23.61
C PHE A 57 4.11 79.07 23.17
N VAL A 58 3.32 80.04 22.71
CA VAL A 58 1.94 79.80 22.23
C VAL A 58 1.96 78.90 20.99
N ASN A 59 2.87 79.11 20.05
CA ASN A 59 2.98 78.27 18.86
C ASN A 59 3.37 76.81 19.20
N TYR A 60 4.31 76.64 20.14
CA TYR A 60 4.63 75.31 20.67
C TYR A 60 3.41 74.66 21.33
N TRP A 61 2.69 75.41 22.16
CA TRP A 61 1.51 74.92 22.86
C TRP A 61 0.43 74.47 21.88
N LEU A 62 0.16 75.26 20.84
CA LEU A 62 -0.81 74.94 19.80
C LEU A 62 -0.43 73.65 19.06
N THR A 63 0.82 73.57 18.59
CA THR A 63 1.33 72.39 17.86
C THR A 63 1.26 71.13 18.72
N HIS A 64 1.69 71.25 19.99
CA HIS A 64 1.62 70.17 20.97
C HIS A 64 0.19 69.65 21.14
N TRP A 65 -0.78 70.56 21.30
CA TRP A 65 -2.16 70.21 21.55
C TRP A 65 -2.83 69.55 20.33
N VAL A 66 -2.58 70.07 19.13
CA VAL A 66 -3.18 69.54 17.89
C VAL A 66 -2.61 68.16 17.54
N MET A 67 -1.28 68.00 17.47
CA MET A 67 -0.68 66.73 17.04
C MET A 67 -0.80 65.62 18.09
N LEU A 68 -0.53 65.89 19.37
CA LEU A 68 -0.54 64.82 20.37
C LEU A 68 -1.91 64.23 20.62
N ARG A 69 -2.98 65.03 20.47
CA ARG A 69 -4.34 64.52 20.62
C ARG A 69 -4.64 63.42 19.61
N GLN A 70 -4.20 63.59 18.36
CA GLN A 70 -4.44 62.58 17.32
C GLN A 70 -3.52 61.35 17.51
N LEU A 71 -2.23 61.57 17.78
CA LEU A 71 -1.30 60.45 18.02
C LEU A 71 -1.68 59.65 19.28
N SER A 72 -2.17 60.30 20.34
CA SER A 72 -2.63 59.62 21.55
C SER A 72 -3.83 58.72 21.28
N LYS A 73 -4.77 59.13 20.41
CA LYS A 73 -5.90 58.26 19.99
C LYS A 73 -5.41 57.01 19.26
N ILE A 74 -4.46 57.16 18.33
CA ILE A 74 -3.86 56.02 17.62
C ILE A 74 -3.13 55.10 18.60
N ALA A 75 -2.38 55.66 19.55
CA ALA A 75 -1.68 54.88 20.57
C ALA A 75 -2.65 54.12 21.49
N GLN A 76 -3.80 54.70 21.85
CA GLN A 76 -4.84 54.03 22.61
C GLN A 76 -5.47 52.89 21.81
N LEU A 77 -5.77 53.11 20.53
CA LEU A 77 -6.26 52.05 19.64
C LEU A 77 -5.24 50.92 19.48
N ALA A 78 -3.94 51.23 19.33
CA ALA A 78 -2.87 50.24 19.33
C ALA A 78 -2.82 49.43 20.63
N ALA A 79 -3.08 50.06 21.78
CA ALA A 79 -3.18 49.36 23.04
C ALA A 79 -4.40 48.43 23.13
N SER A 80 -5.53 48.80 22.51
CA SER A 80 -6.73 47.96 22.37
C SER A 80 -6.50 46.78 21.41
N VAL A 81 -5.89 47.02 20.25
CA VAL A 81 -5.50 45.97 19.29
C VAL A 81 -4.54 44.97 19.93
N ARG A 82 -3.59 45.44 20.74
CA ARG A 82 -2.70 44.56 21.52
C ARG A 82 -3.46 43.67 22.53
N GLN A 83 -4.62 44.10 23.00
CA GLN A 83 -5.50 43.31 23.87
C GLN A 83 -6.43 42.38 23.07
N GLY A 84 -6.34 42.37 21.74
CA GLY A 84 -7.15 41.53 20.85
C GLY A 84 -8.45 42.19 20.37
N ASP A 85 -8.73 43.44 20.74
CA ASP A 85 -9.90 44.17 20.21
C ASP A 85 -9.57 44.75 18.83
N LEU A 86 -9.88 43.99 17.78
CA LEU A 86 -9.74 44.37 16.37
C LEU A 86 -11.02 45.00 15.80
N THR A 87 -12.06 45.21 16.62
CA THR A 87 -13.34 45.75 16.13
C THR A 87 -13.29 47.26 15.95
N ARG A 88 -12.34 47.93 16.61
CA ARG A 88 -12.19 49.38 16.59
C ARG A 88 -11.21 49.82 15.53
N LYS A 89 -11.66 50.73 14.65
CA LYS A 89 -10.81 51.40 13.66
C LYS A 89 -10.42 52.81 14.10
N CYS A 90 -9.33 53.30 13.54
CA CYS A 90 -8.90 54.67 13.69
C CYS A 90 -9.77 55.60 12.84
N GLY A 91 -10.47 56.53 13.49
CA GLY A 91 -11.30 57.56 12.84
C GLY A 91 -10.59 58.91 12.63
N VAL A 92 -9.25 58.92 12.62
CA VAL A 92 -8.49 60.16 12.39
C VAL A 92 -8.44 60.42 10.89
N GLN A 93 -9.10 61.48 10.44
CA GLN A 93 -9.08 61.92 9.04
C GLN A 93 -8.15 63.11 8.90
N SER A 94 -7.10 62.96 8.09
CA SER A 94 -6.13 64.01 7.80
C SER A 94 -5.51 63.76 6.43
N ALA A 95 -5.15 64.82 5.71
CA ALA A 95 -4.46 64.73 4.41
C ALA A 95 -2.94 64.89 4.56
N ASP A 96 -2.40 64.51 5.73
CA ASP A 96 -0.99 64.58 6.07
C ASP A 96 -0.49 63.22 6.58
N ALA A 97 0.77 63.17 7.01
CA ALA A 97 1.38 61.94 7.52
C ALA A 97 0.61 61.27 8.69
N ILE A 98 -0.24 62.00 9.43
CA ILE A 98 -1.08 61.40 10.47
C ILE A 98 -2.21 60.58 9.82
N GLY A 99 -2.75 61.04 8.69
CA GLY A 99 -3.70 60.29 7.87
C GLY A 99 -3.10 58.99 7.36
N ASP A 100 -1.91 59.06 6.75
CA ASP A 100 -1.21 57.87 6.25
C ASP A 100 -0.96 56.82 7.34
N ILE A 101 -0.61 57.26 8.55
CA ILE A 101 -0.44 56.38 9.72
C ILE A 101 -1.79 55.77 10.12
N SER A 102 -2.86 56.56 10.12
CA SER A 102 -4.22 56.08 10.44
C SER A 102 -4.67 55.00 9.46
N ASP A 103 -4.48 55.24 8.17
CA ASP A 103 -4.86 54.31 7.09
C ASP A 103 -4.02 53.03 7.14
N SER A 104 -2.70 53.16 7.32
CA SER A 104 -1.81 52.01 7.48
C SER A 104 -2.17 51.17 8.70
N PHE A 105 -2.53 51.83 9.82
CA PHE A 105 -2.95 51.15 11.04
C PHE A 105 -4.29 50.41 10.85
N ASN A 106 -5.24 51.02 10.14
CA ASN A 106 -6.50 50.38 9.77
C ASN A 106 -6.27 49.18 8.83
N GLY A 107 -5.40 49.30 7.83
CA GLY A 107 -5.03 48.18 6.96
C GLY A 107 -4.38 47.01 7.70
N MET A 108 -3.57 47.31 8.73
CA MET A 108 -3.02 46.28 9.63
C MET A 108 -4.14 45.58 10.42
N ILE A 109 -5.11 46.32 10.97
CA ILE A 109 -6.26 45.73 11.67
C ILE A 109 -7.06 44.82 10.73
N ASP A 110 -7.36 45.29 9.52
CA ASP A 110 -8.12 44.53 8.53
C ASP A 110 -7.41 43.23 8.13
N THR A 111 -6.08 43.29 7.96
CA THR A 111 -5.25 42.12 7.68
C THR A 111 -5.30 41.11 8.83
N LEU A 112 -5.12 41.58 10.07
CA LEU A 112 -5.20 40.74 11.26
C LEU A 112 -6.58 40.09 11.41
N HIS A 113 -7.65 40.85 11.17
CA HIS A 113 -9.01 40.35 11.22
C HIS A 113 -9.27 39.25 10.16
N SER A 114 -8.80 39.46 8.92
CA SER A 114 -8.88 38.45 7.87
C SER A 114 -8.13 37.17 8.24
N GLN A 115 -6.89 37.29 8.71
CA GLN A 115 -6.08 36.13 9.10
C GLN A 115 -6.74 35.32 10.23
N ILE A 116 -7.37 35.99 11.21
CA ILE A 116 -8.13 35.30 12.26
C ILE A 116 -9.37 34.60 11.70
N GLY A 117 -10.04 35.21 10.73
CA GLY A 117 -11.12 34.57 9.97
C GLY A 117 -10.67 33.27 9.30
N ASP A 118 -9.54 33.30 8.60
CA ASP A 118 -8.96 32.15 7.90
C ASP A 118 -8.56 31.04 8.90
N ILE A 119 -8.00 31.41 10.05
CA ILE A 119 -7.66 30.44 11.12
C ILE A 119 -8.92 29.75 11.66
N ASN A 120 -10.01 30.50 11.88
CA ASN A 120 -11.27 29.93 12.34
C ASN A 120 -11.87 28.99 11.28
N GLN A 121 -11.81 29.36 10.00
CA GLN A 121 -12.23 28.48 8.91
C GLN A 121 -11.37 27.21 8.81
N GLY A 122 -10.05 27.34 8.98
CA GLY A 122 -9.14 26.20 9.05
C GLY A 122 -9.46 25.27 10.22
N SER A 123 -9.75 25.84 11.40
CA SER A 123 -10.12 25.08 12.60
C SER A 123 -11.42 24.28 12.42
N THR A 124 -12.45 24.92 11.86
CA THR A 124 -13.73 24.23 11.55
C THR A 124 -13.55 23.12 10.52
N SER A 125 -12.77 23.35 9.48
CA SER A 125 -12.43 22.33 8.47
C SER A 125 -11.66 21.16 9.09
N MET A 126 -10.72 21.45 9.99
CA MET A 126 -9.98 20.44 10.74
C MET A 126 -10.87 19.61 11.66
N GLN A 127 -11.87 20.23 12.30
CA GLN A 127 -12.86 19.51 13.11
C GLN A 127 -13.73 18.59 12.25
N SER A 128 -14.17 19.02 11.08
CA SER A 128 -14.90 18.15 10.14
C SER A 128 -14.03 16.99 9.63
N ALA A 129 -12.76 17.25 9.32
CA ALA A 129 -11.81 16.22 8.93
C ALA A 129 -11.56 15.21 10.07
N ALA A 130 -11.41 15.68 11.31
CA ALA A 130 -11.26 14.84 12.49
C ALA A 130 -12.49 13.95 12.72
N ALA A 131 -13.70 14.49 12.58
CA ALA A 131 -14.94 13.72 12.68
C ALA A 131 -15.04 12.63 11.59
N THR A 132 -14.62 12.96 10.37
CA THR A 132 -14.58 12.00 9.25
C THR A 132 -13.56 10.89 9.52
N LEU A 133 -12.37 11.25 10.03
CA LEU A 133 -11.33 10.29 10.41
C LEU A 133 -11.81 9.34 11.51
N ASP A 134 -12.49 9.85 12.54
CA ASP A 134 -13.03 9.03 13.62
C ASP A 134 -14.05 8.01 13.10
N GLN A 135 -14.97 8.45 12.23
CA GLN A 135 -15.90 7.56 11.54
C GLN A 135 -15.17 6.49 10.72
N GLN A 136 -14.11 6.87 10.00
CA GLN A 136 -13.36 5.96 9.14
C GLN A 136 -12.52 4.95 9.94
N ILE A 137 -11.97 5.37 11.08
CA ILE A 137 -11.30 4.47 12.05
C ILE A 137 -12.32 3.46 12.60
N GLY A 138 -13.54 3.88 12.91
CA GLY A 138 -14.62 2.98 13.32
C GLY A 138 -14.90 1.90 12.26
N LEU A 139 -15.03 2.29 10.99
CA LEU A 139 -15.24 1.36 9.87
C LEU A 139 -14.05 0.40 9.70
N VAL A 140 -12.81 0.91 9.67
CA VAL A 140 -11.60 0.08 9.53
C VAL A 140 -11.47 -0.90 10.69
N THR A 141 -11.74 -0.48 11.93
CA THR A 141 -11.69 -1.37 13.11
C THR A 141 -12.71 -2.52 13.01
N SER A 142 -13.91 -2.22 12.50
CA SER A 142 -14.94 -3.24 12.30
C SER A 142 -14.56 -4.24 11.19
N GLU A 143 -14.02 -3.77 10.07
CA GLU A 143 -13.54 -4.62 8.98
C GLU A 143 -12.28 -5.40 9.36
N GLN A 144 -11.40 -4.82 10.18
CA GLN A 144 -10.21 -5.47 10.70
C GLN A 144 -10.54 -6.69 11.56
N SER A 145 -11.66 -6.65 12.30
CA SER A 145 -12.15 -7.83 13.04
C SER A 145 -12.56 -8.95 12.08
N ARG A 146 -13.18 -8.63 10.94
CA ARG A 146 -13.51 -9.61 9.89
C ARG A 146 -12.25 -10.20 9.26
N VAL A 147 -11.27 -9.35 8.97
CA VAL A 147 -9.97 -9.78 8.42
C VAL A 147 -9.25 -10.71 9.40
N GLN A 148 -9.29 -10.45 10.71
CA GLN A 148 -8.68 -11.35 11.70
C GLN A 148 -9.35 -12.73 11.73
N ILE A 149 -10.68 -12.78 11.73
CA ILE A 149 -11.41 -14.05 11.65
C ILE A 149 -11.08 -14.80 10.35
N GLN A 150 -10.98 -14.09 9.23
CA GLN A 150 -10.58 -14.67 7.96
C GLN A 150 -9.13 -15.18 7.99
N ARG A 151 -8.23 -14.44 8.64
CA ARG A 151 -6.82 -14.82 8.83
C ARG A 151 -6.72 -16.12 9.64
N ASP A 152 -7.47 -16.24 10.73
CA ASP A 152 -7.54 -17.47 11.54
C ASP A 152 -8.05 -18.67 10.73
N ARG A 153 -9.04 -18.45 9.86
CA ARG A 153 -9.54 -19.52 8.96
C ARG A 153 -8.48 -19.97 7.96
N VAL A 154 -7.74 -19.03 7.36
CA VAL A 154 -6.65 -19.34 6.43
C VAL A 154 -5.54 -20.10 7.15
N VAL A 155 -5.13 -19.66 8.35
CA VAL A 155 -4.13 -20.37 9.15
C VAL A 155 -4.57 -21.81 9.43
N LYS A 156 -5.82 -22.02 9.86
CA LYS A 156 -6.38 -23.36 10.08
C LYS A 156 -6.40 -24.22 8.82
N ALA A 157 -6.74 -23.65 7.67
CA ALA A 157 -6.75 -24.36 6.40
C ALA A 157 -5.32 -24.78 5.98
N VAL A 158 -4.33 -23.91 6.18
CA VAL A 158 -2.91 -24.21 5.92
C VAL A 158 -2.40 -25.31 6.85
N ASP A 159 -2.80 -25.30 8.12
CA ASP A 159 -2.47 -26.36 9.09
C ASP A 159 -3.03 -27.72 8.64
N HIS A 160 -4.30 -27.74 8.23
CA HIS A 160 -4.95 -28.95 7.72
C HIS A 160 -4.30 -29.46 6.42
N LEU A 161 -3.91 -28.56 5.52
CA LEU A 161 -3.19 -28.90 4.29
C LEU A 161 -1.81 -29.51 4.59
N SER A 162 -1.10 -29.00 5.59
CA SER A 162 0.22 -29.52 5.99
C SER A 162 0.12 -30.94 6.52
N LEU A 163 -0.87 -31.21 7.39
CA LEU A 163 -1.17 -32.56 7.88
C LEU A 163 -1.58 -33.50 6.74
N SER A 164 -2.42 -33.04 5.82
CA SER A 164 -2.86 -33.82 4.66
C SER A 164 -1.69 -34.12 3.70
N GLY A 165 -0.77 -33.17 3.51
CA GLY A 165 0.43 -33.36 2.69
C GLY A 165 1.39 -34.40 3.27
N ALA A 166 1.55 -34.43 4.60
CA ALA A 166 2.33 -35.47 5.28
C ALA A 166 1.69 -36.86 5.08
N ALA A 167 0.37 -36.97 5.26
CA ALA A 167 -0.37 -38.22 5.05
C ALA A 167 -0.30 -38.70 3.59
N LEU A 168 -0.42 -37.79 2.62
CA LEU A 168 -0.27 -38.10 1.20
C LEU A 168 1.13 -38.60 0.87
N THR A 169 2.16 -37.98 1.45
CA THR A 169 3.56 -38.39 1.25
C THR A 169 3.79 -39.80 1.78
N ASP A 170 3.23 -40.13 2.95
CA ASP A 170 3.34 -41.48 3.52
C ASP A 170 2.56 -42.52 2.67
N ALA A 171 1.36 -42.17 2.21
CA ALA A 171 0.59 -43.02 1.29
C ALA A 171 1.33 -43.26 -0.04
N LEU A 172 1.94 -42.22 -0.62
CA LEU A 172 2.79 -42.35 -1.81
C LEU A 172 4.01 -43.22 -1.55
N ARG A 173 4.62 -43.14 -0.36
CA ARG A 173 5.73 -44.01 0.05
C ARG A 173 5.26 -45.47 0.13
N HIS A 174 4.09 -45.72 0.72
CA HIS A 174 3.49 -47.05 0.82
C HIS A 174 3.17 -47.64 -0.57
N VAL A 175 2.53 -46.85 -1.44
CA VAL A 175 2.25 -47.23 -2.83
C VAL A 175 3.54 -47.49 -3.60
N GLY A 176 4.59 -46.67 -3.41
CA GLY A 176 5.88 -46.86 -4.05
C GLY A 176 6.58 -48.17 -3.63
N VAL A 177 6.53 -48.52 -2.35
CA VAL A 177 7.04 -49.81 -1.86
C VAL A 177 6.20 -50.96 -2.40
N GLN A 178 4.88 -50.83 -2.42
CA GLN A 178 3.97 -51.84 -2.96
C GLN A 178 4.19 -52.06 -4.47
N ALA A 179 4.35 -50.98 -5.25
CA ALA A 179 4.64 -51.05 -6.67
C ALA A 179 5.98 -51.75 -6.94
N ARG A 180 7.02 -51.45 -6.15
CA ARG A 180 8.33 -52.16 -6.24
C ARG A 180 8.19 -53.65 -5.92
N ALA A 181 7.44 -54.01 -4.87
CA ALA A 181 7.18 -55.40 -4.53
C ALA A 181 6.40 -56.13 -5.64
N MET A 182 5.43 -55.45 -6.26
CA MET A 182 4.65 -55.98 -7.38
C MET A 182 5.50 -56.18 -8.63
N GLN A 183 6.38 -55.23 -8.94
CA GLN A 183 7.33 -55.34 -10.06
C GLN A 183 8.29 -56.53 -9.88
N SER A 184 8.88 -56.68 -8.69
CA SER A 184 9.74 -57.84 -8.37
C SER A 184 8.99 -59.17 -8.51
N ARG A 185 7.74 -59.23 -8.03
CA ARG A 185 6.89 -60.42 -8.19
C ARG A 185 6.55 -60.68 -9.66
N SER A 186 6.35 -59.64 -10.46
CA SER A 186 6.10 -59.74 -11.90
C SER A 186 7.31 -60.29 -12.65
N GLU A 187 8.52 -59.80 -12.36
CA GLU A 187 9.79 -60.32 -12.92
C GLU A 187 9.99 -61.79 -12.56
N GLN A 188 9.75 -62.17 -11.30
CA GLN A 188 9.80 -63.57 -10.88
C GLN A 188 8.78 -64.43 -11.63
N SER A 189 7.55 -63.94 -11.78
CA SER A 189 6.49 -64.64 -12.53
C SER A 189 6.87 -64.80 -14.00
N GLN A 190 7.42 -63.77 -14.65
CA GLN A 190 7.91 -63.88 -16.03
C GLN A 190 9.01 -64.95 -16.14
N GLY A 191 9.95 -65.02 -15.19
CA GLY A 191 10.94 -66.09 -15.14
C GLY A 191 10.31 -67.48 -15.06
N GLN A 192 9.34 -67.67 -14.17
CA GLN A 192 8.59 -68.94 -14.03
C GLN A 192 7.78 -69.30 -15.29
N ILE A 193 7.14 -68.31 -15.92
CA ILE A 193 6.40 -68.48 -17.18
C ILE A 193 7.36 -68.90 -18.29
N SER A 194 8.53 -68.26 -18.38
CA SER A 194 9.56 -68.61 -19.36
C SER A 194 10.08 -70.03 -19.16
N HIS A 195 10.31 -70.46 -17.91
CA HIS A 195 10.68 -71.84 -17.60
C HIS A 195 9.58 -72.85 -17.97
N SER A 196 8.31 -72.51 -17.72
CA SER A 196 7.16 -73.35 -18.07
C SER A 196 7.01 -73.48 -19.58
N MET A 197 7.15 -72.38 -20.33
CA MET A 197 7.15 -72.36 -21.80
C MET A 197 8.23 -73.27 -22.38
N ASN A 198 9.46 -73.19 -21.87
CA ASN A 198 10.55 -74.08 -22.31
C ASN A 198 10.25 -75.55 -22.02
N SER A 199 9.67 -75.85 -20.85
CA SER A 199 9.29 -77.20 -20.48
C SER A 199 8.19 -77.76 -21.41
N ILE A 200 7.17 -76.95 -21.72
CA ILE A 200 6.11 -77.31 -22.68
C ILE A 200 6.70 -77.58 -24.07
N HIS A 201 7.63 -76.73 -24.54
CA HIS A 201 8.30 -76.92 -25.82
C HIS A 201 9.06 -78.25 -25.87
N SER A 202 9.79 -78.58 -24.80
CA SER A 202 10.50 -79.86 -24.69
C SER A 202 9.56 -81.06 -24.64
N ALA A 203 8.41 -80.94 -23.99
CA ALA A 203 7.38 -81.99 -23.94
C ALA A 203 6.75 -82.20 -25.32
N MET A 204 6.42 -81.13 -26.05
CA MET A 204 5.95 -81.22 -27.43
C MET A 204 6.97 -81.89 -28.35
N ALA A 205 8.27 -81.57 -28.20
CA ALA A 205 9.32 -82.25 -28.95
C ALA A 205 9.37 -83.76 -28.66
N ARG A 206 9.25 -84.17 -27.38
CA ARG A 206 9.16 -85.59 -27.00
C ARG A 206 7.93 -86.28 -27.56
N VAL A 207 6.77 -85.60 -27.56
CA VAL A 207 5.53 -86.11 -28.17
C VAL A 207 5.71 -86.30 -29.67
N ASN A 208 6.30 -85.33 -30.38
CA ASN A 208 6.59 -85.44 -31.81
C ASN A 208 7.55 -86.60 -32.11
N GLU A 209 8.59 -86.78 -31.29
CA GLU A 209 9.51 -87.92 -31.42
C GLU A 209 8.80 -89.27 -31.19
N ALA A 210 7.96 -89.37 -30.15
CA ALA A 210 7.18 -90.57 -29.87
C ALA A 210 6.22 -90.89 -31.03
N MET A 211 5.56 -89.88 -31.58
CA MET A 211 4.70 -90.02 -32.76
C MET A 211 5.47 -90.49 -33.99
N ALA A 212 6.70 -90.02 -34.19
CA ALA A 212 7.57 -90.50 -35.27
C ALA A 212 7.95 -91.98 -35.08
N ARG A 213 8.27 -92.40 -33.84
CA ARG A 213 8.52 -93.82 -33.52
C ARG A 213 7.30 -94.70 -33.77
N ILE A 214 6.10 -94.24 -33.38
CA ILE A 214 4.84 -94.96 -33.64
C ILE A 214 4.62 -95.11 -35.15
N ARG A 215 4.82 -94.04 -35.95
CA ARG A 215 4.71 -94.12 -37.42
C ARG A 215 5.69 -95.12 -38.01
N ALA A 216 6.94 -95.14 -37.54
CA ALA A 216 7.92 -96.14 -37.99
C ALA A 216 7.50 -97.57 -37.63
N LEU A 217 6.88 -97.76 -36.46
CA LEU A 217 6.37 -99.06 -36.02
C LEU A 217 5.16 -99.53 -36.86
N VAL A 218 4.26 -98.61 -37.21
CA VAL A 218 3.14 -98.88 -38.14
C VAL A 218 3.67 -99.25 -39.53
N ALA A 219 4.68 -98.54 -40.05
CA ALA A 219 5.31 -98.90 -41.32
C ALA A 219 5.95 -100.30 -41.28
N ALA A 220 6.65 -100.64 -40.20
CA ALA A 220 7.22 -101.98 -40.01
C ALA A 220 6.13 -103.07 -39.93
N LYS A 221 4.98 -102.77 -39.31
CA LYS A 221 3.82 -103.67 -39.31
C LYS A 221 3.29 -103.92 -40.73
N ASP A 222 3.19 -102.87 -41.56
CA ASP A 222 2.72 -103.02 -42.95
C ASP A 222 3.71 -103.84 -43.79
N GLU A 223 5.02 -103.70 -43.56
CA GLU A 223 6.04 -104.54 -44.19
C GLU A 223 5.91 -106.02 -43.79
N ILE A 224 5.68 -106.30 -42.49
CA ILE A 224 5.39 -107.67 -42.01
C ILE A 224 4.11 -108.22 -42.63
N ALA A 225 3.07 -107.39 -42.79
CA ALA A 225 1.83 -107.80 -43.43
C ALA A 225 2.06 -108.21 -44.90
N ILE A 226 2.85 -107.44 -45.65
CA ILE A 226 3.26 -107.77 -47.02
C ILE A 226 4.06 -109.08 -47.05
N MET A 227 5.00 -109.28 -46.13
CA MET A 227 5.78 -110.53 -46.03
C MET A 227 4.90 -111.75 -45.72
N THR A 228 3.92 -111.59 -44.84
CA THR A 228 2.94 -112.63 -44.50
C THR A 228 2.06 -112.98 -45.70
N GLN A 229 1.63 -111.98 -46.47
CA GLN A 229 0.84 -112.20 -47.69
C GLN A 229 1.66 -112.88 -48.80
N MET A 230 2.96 -112.57 -48.91
CA MET A 230 3.91 -113.29 -49.77
C MET A 230 4.04 -114.77 -49.36
N ILE A 231 4.16 -115.06 -48.07
CA ILE A 231 4.21 -116.45 -47.55
C ILE A 231 2.90 -117.17 -47.84
N SER A 232 1.76 -116.54 -47.58
CA SER A 232 0.43 -117.08 -47.89
C SER A 232 0.29 -117.43 -49.37
N SER A 233 0.71 -116.54 -50.28
CA SER A 233 0.68 -116.75 -51.74
C SER A 233 1.62 -117.86 -52.23
N ARG A 234 2.66 -118.19 -51.45
CA ARG A 234 3.52 -119.37 -51.66
C ARG A 234 2.87 -120.64 -51.12
N GLY A 235 2.20 -120.55 -49.98
CA GLY A 235 1.38 -121.63 -49.41
C GLY A 235 0.25 -122.07 -50.34
N THR A 236 -0.41 -121.14 -51.05
CA THR A 236 -1.50 -121.48 -51.99
C THR A 236 -1.02 -122.19 -53.27
N ARG A 237 0.29 -122.15 -53.59
CA ARG A 237 0.87 -122.85 -54.74
C ARG A 237 1.24 -124.32 -54.46
N LEU A 238 1.21 -124.74 -53.20
CA LEU A 238 1.40 -126.14 -52.80
C LEU A 238 0.03 -126.69 -52.37
N GLY A 239 -0.75 -127.08 -53.39
CA GLY A 239 -2.13 -127.50 -53.22
C GLY A 239 -2.28 -128.84 -52.49
N PHE A 240 -3.27 -128.90 -51.59
CA PHE A 240 -4.14 -130.06 -51.42
C PHE A 240 -5.58 -129.60 -51.20
N ALA A 241 -6.44 -130.00 -52.14
CA ALA A 241 -7.88 -130.26 -52.12
C ALA A 241 -8.80 -129.51 -51.11
N GLN A 242 -9.70 -128.73 -51.69
CA GLN A 242 -11.07 -128.50 -51.21
C GLN A 242 -12.03 -129.28 -52.15
N PRO A 243 -13.33 -129.46 -51.86
CA PRO A 243 -14.08 -129.04 -50.67
C PRO A 243 -15.08 -130.10 -50.12
N GLU A 244 -15.57 -129.90 -48.91
CA GLU A 244 -16.98 -130.22 -48.65
C GLU A 244 -17.65 -129.10 -47.85
N ARG A 245 -18.85 -128.74 -48.32
CA ARG A 245 -19.76 -127.75 -47.75
C ARG A 245 -20.17 -128.20 -46.34
N ASN A 246 -20.44 -127.26 -45.44
CA ASN A 246 -21.81 -126.76 -45.18
C ASN A 246 -21.89 -126.04 -43.82
N ARG A 247 -22.84 -125.10 -43.78
CA ARG A 247 -23.60 -124.60 -42.61
C ARG A 247 -22.98 -123.55 -41.65
N ALA A 248 -23.61 -122.38 -41.75
CA ALA A 248 -24.48 -121.78 -40.72
C ALA A 248 -23.86 -121.20 -39.45
N ASN A 249 -23.97 -119.87 -39.31
CA ASN A 249 -24.65 -119.17 -38.20
C ASN A 249 -24.60 -117.67 -38.56
N CYS A 250 -25.69 -116.91 -38.65
CA CYS A 250 -26.61 -116.50 -37.58
C CYS A 250 -25.93 -115.85 -36.36
N SER A 251 -26.37 -114.60 -36.16
CA SER A 251 -26.69 -113.96 -34.88
C SER A 251 -25.58 -113.35 -34.04
N GLY A 252 -25.96 -112.23 -33.42
CA GLY A 252 -25.29 -111.65 -32.25
C GLY A 252 -24.65 -110.32 -32.56
N ASP A 253 -25.33 -109.18 -32.60
CA ASP A 253 -26.04 -108.55 -31.48
C ASP A 253 -25.06 -108.02 -30.41
N GLY A 254 -25.30 -106.80 -29.93
CA GLY A 254 -24.76 -106.34 -28.66
C GLY A 254 -23.78 -105.17 -28.68
N ALA A 255 -24.36 -103.97 -28.63
CA ALA A 255 -24.30 -103.11 -27.44
C ALA A 255 -23.07 -102.24 -27.11
N PHE A 256 -23.44 -101.08 -26.52
CA PHE A 256 -22.75 -100.35 -25.43
C PHE A 256 -21.51 -99.53 -25.83
N ASN A 257 -21.21 -98.35 -25.29
CA ASN A 257 -21.88 -97.29 -24.53
C ASN A 257 -20.78 -96.23 -24.29
N ALA A 258 -21.20 -94.98 -24.08
CA ALA A 258 -20.43 -93.84 -23.52
C ALA A 258 -19.30 -93.25 -24.37
#